data_AF-A0A9N9E686-F1
#
_entry.id   AF-A0A9N9E686-F1
#
_cell.length_a   1.000
_cell.length_b   1.000
_cell.length_c   1.000
_cell.angle_alpha   90.00
_cell.angle_beta   90.00
_cell.angle_gamma   90.00
#
_symmetry.space_group_name_H-M   'P 1'
#
loop_
_entity.id
_entity.type
_entity.pdbx_description
1 polymer ?
#
loop_
_entity_poly.entity_id
_entity_poly.type
_entity_poly.pdbx_seq_one_letter_code
_entity_poly.pdbx_strand_id
1 'polypeptide(L)'
;ETGDSFLYSFASKRSRNGKLARVNNNSYAVSYVTKHGPSFGCGWDLAIENDHISYYKTSSYPGNNFLSSNNRNLEDYEVFQVIKK
;
A
#
# COMPACT_ATOMS: atom_id res chain seq x y z
N GLU A 1 8.12 -9.64 12.59
CA GLU A 1 6.94 -8.90 13.07
C GLU A 1 6.55 -7.89 12.02
N THR A 2 5.26 -7.78 11.69
CA THR A 2 4.73 -6.89 10.65
C THR A 2 4.00 -5.68 11.24
N GLY A 3 4.05 -5.48 12.56
CA GLY A 3 3.33 -4.40 13.25
C GLY A 3 3.84 -3.00 12.95
N ASP A 4 5.07 -2.88 12.45
CA ASP A 4 5.61 -1.62 11.97
C ASP A 4 5.20 -1.30 10.52
N SER A 5 4.38 -2.14 9.88
CA SER A 5 3.96 -1.91 8.50
C SER A 5 3.05 -0.69 8.38
N PHE A 6 3.27 0.09 7.34
CA PHE A 6 2.50 1.29 7.05
C PHE A 6 2.35 1.49 5.55
N LEU A 7 1.25 2.15 5.17
CA LEU A 7 1.07 2.75 3.85
C LEU A 7 1.29 4.25 3.96
N TYR A 8 1.99 4.80 2.96
CA TYR A 8 2.25 6.23 2.87
C TYR A 8 1.96 6.74 1.47
N SER A 9 1.31 7.89 1.36
CA SER A 9 1.20 8.62 0.09
C SER A 9 1.65 10.06 0.22
N PHE A 10 2.37 10.53 -0.81
CA PHE A 10 2.74 11.93 -0.94
C PHE A 10 1.52 12.75 -1.36
N ALA A 11 1.31 13.91 -0.72
CA ALA A 11 0.22 14.81 -1.11
C ALA A 11 0.43 15.45 -2.49
N SER A 12 1.69 15.59 -2.94
CA SER A 12 2.08 16.05 -4.27
C SER A 12 3.55 15.73 -4.53
N LYS A 13 4.00 15.84 -5.79
CA LYS A 13 5.40 15.59 -6.20
C LYS A 13 6.45 16.43 -5.45
N ARG A 14 6.06 17.56 -4.84
CA ARG A 14 6.97 18.47 -4.12
C ARG A 14 6.75 18.49 -2.61
N SER A 15 5.78 17.74 -2.10
CA SER A 15 5.42 17.76 -0.68
C SER A 15 6.32 16.82 0.12
N ARG A 16 6.84 17.32 1.24
CA ARG A 16 7.44 16.47 2.29
C ARG A 16 6.39 15.84 3.20
N ASN A 17 5.15 16.32 3.13
CA ASN A 17 4.02 15.84 3.92
C ASN A 17 3.16 14.88 3.11
N GLY A 18 2.49 13.99 3.81
CA GLY A 18 1.68 12.96 3.21
C GLY A 18 0.68 12.37 4.19
N LYS A 19 0.00 11.33 3.74
CA LYS A 19 -0.89 10.54 4.59
C LYS A 19 -0.16 9.28 5.02
N LEU A 20 -0.34 8.88 6.27
CA LEU A 20 0.22 7.66 6.85
C LEU A 20 -0.94 6.84 7.42
N ALA A 21 -1.03 5.56 7.04
CA ALA A 21 -1.88 4.58 7.72
C ALA A 21 -0.97 3.48 8.25
N ARG A 22 -1.10 3.17 9.55
CA ARG A 22 -0.44 2.03 10.16
C ARG A 22 -1.36 0.83 10.11
N VAL A 23 -0.78 -0.36 10.00
CA VAL A 23 -1.56 -1.58 10.08
C VAL A 23 -2.25 -1.67 11.45
N ASN A 24 -3.54 -1.98 11.49
CA ASN A 24 -4.30 -2.19 12.73
C ASN A 24 -4.35 -3.67 13.16
N ASN A 25 -4.03 -4.59 12.23
CA ASN A 25 -3.93 -6.02 12.47
C ASN A 25 -2.77 -6.59 11.65
N ASN A 26 -1.70 -6.97 12.36
CA ASN A 26 -0.44 -7.40 11.79
C ASN A 26 -0.56 -8.64 10.89
N SER A 27 -1.56 -9.50 11.12
CA SER A 27 -1.85 -10.67 10.29
C SER A 27 -2.29 -10.31 8.87
N TYR A 28 -2.67 -9.05 8.63
CA TYR A 28 -3.10 -8.53 7.33
C TYR A 28 -2.17 -7.44 6.81
N ALA A 29 -0.93 -7.33 7.30
CA ALA A 29 -0.02 -6.30 6.82
C ALA A 29 0.35 -6.49 5.34
N VAL A 30 0.68 -7.72 4.96
CA VAL A 30 1.04 -8.12 3.59
C VAL A 30 0.17 -9.29 3.20
N SER A 31 -0.38 -9.26 2.00
CA SER A 31 -1.17 -10.34 1.42
C SER A 31 -0.48 -10.85 0.16
N TYR A 32 -0.49 -12.17 0.00
CA TYR A 32 0.00 -12.83 -1.20
C TYR A 32 -1.16 -13.58 -1.84
N VAL A 33 -1.53 -13.16 -3.05
CA VAL A 33 -2.54 -13.85 -3.85
C VAL A 33 -1.87 -14.29 -5.14
N THR A 34 -1.96 -15.58 -5.45
CA THR A 34 -1.20 -16.25 -6.52
C THR A 34 -1.40 -15.67 -7.93
N LYS A 35 -2.42 -14.84 -8.14
CA LYS A 35 -2.74 -14.22 -9.44
C LYS A 35 -2.63 -12.69 -9.42
N HIS A 36 -2.19 -12.12 -8.31
CA HIS A 36 -2.04 -10.67 -8.16
C HIS A 36 -0.59 -10.34 -7.83
N GLY A 37 -0.21 -9.09 -8.08
CA GLY A 37 1.07 -8.57 -7.66
C GLY A 37 1.10 -8.36 -6.14
N PRO A 38 2.06 -7.56 -5.65
CA PRO A 38 2.12 -7.19 -4.25
C PRO A 38 0.81 -6.57 -3.75
N SER A 39 0.30 -7.08 -2.63
CA SER A 39 -0.90 -6.59 -1.98
C SER A 39 -0.68 -6.34 -0.49
N PHE A 40 -1.35 -5.32 0.02
CA PHE A 40 -1.30 -4.90 1.41
C PHE A 40 -2.72 -4.83 1.97
N GLY A 41 -2.85 -5.17 3.25
CA GLY A 41 -4.14 -5.28 3.93
C GLY A 41 -4.70 -6.69 3.79
N CYS A 42 -6.00 -6.86 4.02
CA CYS A 42 -6.65 -8.18 3.88
C CYS A 42 -6.77 -8.65 2.40
N GLY A 43 -5.92 -8.14 1.51
CA GLY A 43 -5.84 -8.45 0.09
C GLY A 43 -6.24 -7.30 -0.83
N TRP A 44 -6.84 -6.22 -0.31
CA TRP A 44 -7.51 -5.20 -1.13
C TRP A 44 -7.46 -3.77 -0.55
N ASP A 45 -6.66 -3.53 0.49
CA ASP A 45 -6.44 -2.17 0.95
C ASP A 45 -5.60 -1.44 -0.09
N LEU A 46 -4.45 -2.00 -0.47
CA LEU A 46 -3.68 -1.57 -1.62
C LEU A 46 -3.25 -2.80 -2.41
N ALA A 47 -3.64 -2.91 -3.67
CA ALA A 47 -3.30 -4.05 -4.51
C ALA A 47 -2.76 -3.59 -5.88
N ILE A 48 -1.71 -4.27 -6.32
CA ILE A 48 -1.15 -4.12 -7.66
C ILE A 48 -1.58 -5.32 -8.50
N GLU A 49 -2.26 -5.08 -9.62
CA GLU A 49 -2.77 -6.11 -10.50
C GLU A 49 -2.84 -5.60 -11.94
N ASN A 50 -2.36 -6.40 -12.92
CA ASN A 50 -2.48 -6.14 -14.35
C ASN A 50 -2.08 -4.71 -14.75
N ASP A 51 -0.92 -4.22 -14.30
CA ASP A 51 -0.43 -2.85 -14.53
C ASP A 51 -1.30 -1.73 -13.94
N HIS A 52 -2.12 -2.07 -12.95
CA HIS A 52 -2.93 -1.11 -12.20
C HIS A 52 -2.64 -1.19 -10.71
N ILE A 53 -2.78 -0.04 -10.04
CA ILE A 53 -2.80 0.07 -8.60
C ILE A 53 -4.21 0.46 -8.14
N SER A 54 -4.71 -0.25 -7.15
CA SER A 54 -6.05 -0.07 -6.62
C SER A 54 -6.06 0.13 -5.10
N TYR A 55 -7.01 0.94 -4.63
CA TYR A 55 -7.25 1.20 -3.21
C TYR A 55 -8.74 1.06 -2.94
N TYR A 56 -9.16 -0.04 -2.29
CA TYR A 56 -10.57 -0.45 -2.30
C TYR A 56 -11.25 -0.40 -0.92
N LYS A 57 -10.54 -0.77 0.15
CA LYS A 57 -11.13 -0.87 1.48
C LYS A 57 -10.11 -0.53 2.56
N THR A 58 -10.43 0.39 3.47
CA THR A 58 -9.51 0.82 4.54
C THR A 58 -9.63 -0.10 5.77
N SER A 59 -9.50 -1.41 5.57
CA SER A 59 -9.77 -2.41 6.61
C SER A 59 -8.59 -2.55 7.57
N SER A 60 -7.43 -2.91 7.01
CA SER A 60 -6.20 -3.19 7.73
C SER A 60 -5.32 -1.95 7.88
N TYR A 61 -5.41 -1.02 6.93
CA TYR A 61 -4.73 0.27 6.93
C TYR A 61 -5.78 1.39 6.96
N PRO A 62 -6.29 1.76 8.14
CA PRO A 62 -7.27 2.84 8.29
C PRO A 62 -6.63 4.19 7.93
N GLY A 63 -7.15 4.86 6.91
CA GLY A 63 -6.69 6.19 6.48
C GLY A 63 -7.31 6.57 5.14
N ASN A 64 -7.93 7.75 5.05
CA ASN A 64 -8.79 8.09 3.91
C ASN A 64 -8.01 8.32 2.59
N ASN A 65 -8.45 7.62 1.54
CA ASN A 65 -8.08 7.73 0.12
C ASN A 65 -6.61 8.09 -0.15
N PHE A 66 -5.76 7.07 -0.18
CA PHE A 66 -4.38 7.18 -0.69
C PHE A 66 -4.35 7.43 -2.20
N LEU A 67 -5.36 6.93 -2.92
CA LEU A 67 -5.57 7.19 -4.34
C LEU A 67 -6.80 8.08 -4.54
N SER A 68 -6.73 8.95 -5.55
CA SER A 68 -7.85 9.81 -5.96
C SER A 68 -8.92 9.07 -6.77
N SER A 69 -8.60 7.89 -7.29
CA SER A 69 -9.52 6.92 -7.88
C SER A 69 -9.13 5.52 -7.44
N ASN A 70 -10.10 4.60 -7.35
CA ASN A 70 -9.88 3.25 -6.86
C ASN A 70 -9.06 2.37 -7.81
N ASN A 71 -8.72 2.89 -8.99
CA ASN A 71 -7.92 2.22 -10.00
C ASN A 71 -7.12 3.28 -10.78
N ARG A 72 -5.81 3.11 -10.89
CA ARG A 72 -4.88 3.95 -11.63
C ARG A 72 -3.89 3.07 -12.37
N ASN A 73 -3.48 3.49 -13.57
CA ASN A 73 -2.36 2.86 -14.27
C ASN A 73 -1.09 2.99 -13.42
N LEU A 74 -0.38 1.89 -13.30
CA LEU A 74 0.94 1.84 -12.68
C LEU A 74 1.98 2.14 -13.75
N GLU A 75 2.77 3.19 -13.55
CA GLU A 75 3.89 3.50 -14.46
C GLU A 75 5.11 2.62 -14.15
N ASP A 76 5.44 2.47 -12.86
CA ASP A 76 6.56 1.67 -12.37
C ASP A 76 6.35 1.31 -10.88
N TYR A 77 7.08 0.30 -10.38
CA TYR A 77 7.20 0.03 -8.96
C TYR A 77 8.60 -0.47 -8.60
N GLU A 78 9.12 0.01 -7.46
CA GLU A 78 10.46 -0.32 -6.97
C GLU A 78 10.38 -0.96 -5.59
N VAL A 79 11.23 -1.95 -5.32
CA VAL A 79 11.33 -2.64 -4.02
C VAL A 79 12.74 -2.48 -3.46
N PHE A 80 12.82 -1.95 -2.25
CA PHE A 80 14.09 -1.68 -1.58
C PHE A 80 14.22 -2.49 -0.29
N GLN A 81 15.41 -3.02 -0.03
CA GLN A 81 15.78 -3.66 1.23
C GLN A 81 16.84 -2.83 1.96
N VAL A 82 16.61 -2.54 3.23
CA VAL A 82 17.59 -1.86 4.09
C VAL A 82 18.45 -2.92 4.78
N ILE A 83 19.76 -2.90 4.53
CA ILE A 83 20.73 -3.79 5.18
C ILE A 83 21.45 -2.99 6.27
N LYS A 84 21.42 -3.48 7.52
CA LYS A 84 22.24 -2.90 8.59
C LYS A 84 23.73 -3.15 8.26
N LYS A 85 24.53 -2.11 8.37
CA LYS A 85 25.99 -2.21 8.27
C LYS A 85 26.59 -2.77 9.55
#